data_AF-A0A8S3YFK4-F1
#
_entry.id   AF-A0A8S3YFK4-F1
#
_cell.length_a   1.000
_cell.length_b   1.000
_cell.length_c   1.000
_cell.angle_alpha   90.00
_cell.angle_beta   90.00
_cell.angle_gamma   90.00
#
_symmetry.space_group_name_H-M   'P 1'
#
loop_
_entity.id
_entity.type
_entity.pdbx_description
1 polymer ?
#
loop_
_entity_poly.entity_id
_entity_poly.type
_entity_poly.pdbx_seq_one_letter_code
_entity_poly.pdbx_strand_id
1 'polypeptide(L)'
;CPVGRYGDDCSGLCPVNCGGSGCNISGFCYECEDGFFGEQCDKNCSSTCANSRCDMITGKCFSCLGNLTGDFCTSGSLTKQHGI
;
A
#
# COMPACT_ATOMS: atom_id res chain seq x y z
N CYS A 1 -9.40 -22.40 3.50
CA CYS A 1 -8.55 -22.52 4.69
C CYS A 1 -9.16 -21.75 5.85
N PRO A 2 -8.81 -22.06 7.12
CA PRO A 2 -9.09 -21.16 8.24
C PRO A 2 -8.59 -19.75 7.93
N VAL A 3 -9.25 -18.72 8.50
CA VAL A 3 -8.82 -17.32 8.33
C VAL A 3 -7.34 -17.19 8.72
N GLY A 4 -6.55 -16.51 7.87
CA GLY A 4 -5.11 -16.35 8.06
C GLY A 4 -4.24 -17.48 7.50
N ARG A 5 -4.80 -18.45 6.77
CA ARG A 5 -4.05 -19.54 6.11
C ARG A 5 -4.36 -19.67 4.62
N TYR A 6 -3.41 -20.18 3.85
CA TYR A 6 -3.55 -20.41 2.39
C TYR A 6 -2.84 -21.69 1.92
N GLY A 7 -3.01 -22.04 0.64
CA GLY A 7 -2.46 -23.23 0.00
C GLY A 7 -3.42 -24.42 0.00
N ASP A 8 -3.13 -25.41 -0.83
CA ASP A 8 -3.98 -26.61 -1.01
C ASP A 8 -4.16 -27.42 0.28
N ASP A 9 -3.18 -27.38 1.18
CA ASP A 9 -3.17 -28.04 2.49
C ASP A 9 -3.36 -27.07 3.67
N CYS A 10 -3.57 -25.77 3.39
CA CYS A 10 -3.69 -24.72 4.41
C CYS A 10 -2.48 -24.58 5.36
N SER A 11 -1.30 -25.07 4.95
CA SER A 11 -0.07 -24.96 5.75
C SER A 11 0.52 -23.55 5.73
N GLY A 12 0.32 -22.80 4.64
CA GLY A 12 0.79 -21.42 4.48
C GLY A 12 0.05 -20.44 5.38
N LEU A 13 0.78 -19.47 5.93
CA LEU A 13 0.21 -18.35 6.71
C LEU A 13 0.06 -17.13 5.82
N CYS A 14 -1.08 -16.44 5.88
CA CYS A 14 -1.25 -15.19 5.15
C CYS A 14 -0.15 -14.18 5.53
N PRO A 15 0.29 -13.35 4.57
CA PRO A 15 1.21 -12.25 4.86
C PRO A 15 0.73 -11.36 6.02
N VAL A 16 1.68 -10.89 6.83
CA VAL A 16 1.40 -10.22 8.11
C VAL A 16 0.68 -8.88 7.97
N ASN A 17 0.78 -8.22 6.81
CA ASN A 17 0.13 -6.93 6.54
C ASN A 17 -1.11 -7.08 5.64
N CYS A 18 -1.59 -8.31 5.41
CA CYS A 18 -2.95 -8.46 4.90
C CYS A 18 -3.90 -7.94 5.99
N GLY A 19 -4.85 -7.07 5.63
CA GLY A 19 -5.83 -6.55 6.58
C GLY A 19 -6.76 -7.65 7.12
N GLY A 20 -7.79 -7.24 7.88
CA GLY A 20 -8.67 -8.16 8.62
C GLY A 20 -9.36 -9.23 7.77
N SER A 21 -9.49 -9.01 6.47
CA SER A 21 -10.06 -9.97 5.52
C SER A 21 -9.12 -11.14 5.15
N GLY A 22 -7.82 -11.05 5.45
CA GLY A 22 -6.83 -12.11 5.17
C GLY A 22 -6.43 -12.22 3.69
N CYS A 23 -6.13 -13.44 3.25
CA CYS A 23 -5.62 -13.73 1.91
C CYS A 23 -6.37 -14.87 1.21
N ASN A 24 -6.23 -14.95 -0.11
CA ASN A 24 -6.80 -15.99 -0.96
C ASN A 24 -5.99 -17.30 -0.90
N ILE A 25 -6.42 -18.33 -1.63
CA ILE A 25 -5.77 -19.65 -1.63
C ILE A 25 -4.32 -19.62 -2.17
N SER A 26 -3.98 -18.62 -2.99
CA SER A 26 -2.63 -18.38 -3.51
C SER A 26 -1.76 -17.52 -2.59
N GLY A 27 -2.30 -17.04 -1.46
CA GLY A 27 -1.60 -16.17 -0.52
C GLY A 27 -1.71 -14.67 -0.83
N PHE A 28 -2.50 -14.27 -1.83
CA PHE A 28 -2.70 -12.84 -2.14
C PHE A 28 -3.70 -12.21 -1.19
N CYS A 29 -3.32 -11.07 -0.61
CA CYS A 29 -4.17 -10.33 0.31
C CYS A 29 -5.40 -9.75 -0.42
N TYR A 30 -6.56 -9.79 0.23
CA TYR A 30 -7.76 -9.10 -0.28
C TYR A 30 -7.68 -7.58 -0.07
N GLU A 31 -6.98 -7.16 0.97
CA GLU A 31 -6.71 -5.79 1.33
C GLU A 31 -5.38 -5.71 2.09
N CYS A 32 -4.69 -4.59 1.98
CA CYS A 32 -3.52 -4.29 2.80
C CYS A 32 -3.90 -3.42 3.98
N GLU A 33 -3.17 -3.56 5.09
CA GLU A 33 -3.16 -2.54 6.12
C GLU A 33 -2.70 -1.18 5.56
N ASP A 34 -3.20 -0.09 6.15
CA ASP A 34 -2.79 1.26 5.74
C ASP A 34 -1.27 1.41 5.84
N GLY A 35 -0.65 1.91 4.77
CA GLY A 35 0.81 1.99 4.66
C GLY A 35 1.45 0.88 3.85
N PHE A 36 0.72 -0.15 3.42
CA PHE A 36 1.27 -1.26 2.66
C PHE A 36 0.59 -1.46 1.30
N PHE A 37 1.34 -2.04 0.36
CA PHE A 37 0.87 -2.42 -0.97
C PHE A 37 1.65 -3.63 -1.53
N GLY A 38 1.21 -4.11 -2.69
CA GLY A 38 1.64 -5.34 -3.32
C GLY A 38 0.62 -6.46 -3.10
N GLU A 39 0.67 -7.51 -3.93
CA GLU A 39 -0.24 -8.67 -3.82
C GLU A 39 -0.16 -9.36 -2.45
N GLN A 40 0.98 -9.21 -1.76
CA GLN A 40 1.24 -9.76 -0.42
C GLN A 40 1.41 -8.66 0.65
N CYS A 41 1.13 -7.39 0.32
CA CYS A 41 1.28 -6.26 1.24
C CYS A 41 2.68 -6.16 1.87
N ASP A 42 3.70 -6.52 1.11
CA ASP A 42 5.10 -6.60 1.52
C ASP A 42 5.90 -5.32 1.23
N LYS A 43 5.27 -4.36 0.52
CA LYS A 43 5.88 -3.07 0.15
C LYS A 43 5.21 -1.95 0.92
N ASN A 44 5.99 -0.91 1.22
CA ASN A 44 5.51 0.25 1.98
C ASN A 44 5.09 1.37 1.04
N CYS A 45 3.91 1.95 1.27
CA CYS A 45 3.51 3.21 0.64
C CYS A 45 4.56 4.30 0.87
N SER A 46 4.65 5.26 -0.04
CA SER A 46 5.53 6.42 0.17
C SER A 46 5.12 7.16 1.45
N SER A 47 6.10 7.53 2.28
CA SER A 47 5.86 8.35 3.49
C SER A 47 5.33 9.75 3.18
N THR A 48 5.35 10.15 1.90
CA THR A 48 4.78 11.39 1.39
C THR A 48 3.34 11.25 0.90
N CYS A 49 2.77 10.05 0.89
CA CYS A 49 1.34 9.85 0.71
C CYS A 49 0.57 10.41 1.92
N ALA A 50 -0.53 11.10 1.68
CA ALA A 50 -1.40 11.56 2.75
C ALA A 50 -2.00 10.38 3.53
N ASN A 51 -1.96 10.46 4.87
CA ASN A 51 -2.38 9.38 5.77
C ASN A 51 -1.67 8.04 5.51
N SER A 52 -0.48 8.05 4.89
CA SER A 52 0.24 6.84 4.46
C SER A 52 -0.56 5.91 3.54
N ARG A 53 -1.60 6.42 2.87
CA ARG A 53 -2.52 5.60 2.10
C ARG A 53 -2.18 5.61 0.62
N CYS A 54 -1.99 4.42 0.06
CA CYS A 54 -1.77 4.21 -1.36
C CYS A 54 -2.60 3.05 -1.90
N ASP A 55 -2.71 2.97 -3.21
CA ASP A 55 -3.38 1.87 -3.91
C ASP A 55 -2.68 0.54 -3.61
N MET A 56 -3.43 -0.45 -3.16
CA MET A 56 -2.87 -1.69 -2.64
C MET A 56 -2.13 -2.53 -3.70
N ILE A 57 -2.38 -2.32 -4.99
CA ILE A 57 -1.71 -3.09 -6.06
C ILE A 57 -0.53 -2.31 -6.63
N THR A 58 -0.76 -1.03 -6.95
CA THR A 58 0.19 -0.20 -7.70
C THR A 58 1.10 0.63 -6.80
N GLY A 59 0.73 0.84 -5.53
CA GLY A 59 1.46 1.68 -4.59
C GLY A 59 1.29 3.19 -4.83
N LYS A 60 0.41 3.61 -5.74
CA LYS A 60 0.17 5.02 -6.03
C LYS A 60 -0.57 5.70 -4.90
N CYS A 61 -0.10 6.86 -4.46
CA CYS A 61 -0.75 7.63 -3.40
C CYS A 61 -2.14 8.10 -3.87
N PHE A 62 -3.16 7.98 -3.02
CA PHE A 62 -4.47 8.58 -3.32
C PHE A 62 -4.46 10.11 -3.21
N SER A 63 -3.59 10.64 -2.36
CA SER A 63 -3.34 12.07 -2.19
C SER A 63 -1.93 12.28 -1.66
N CYS A 64 -1.35 13.44 -1.93
CA CYS A 64 -0.02 13.82 -1.47
C CYS A 64 -0.06 14.72 -0.23
N LEU A 65 0.98 14.65 0.60
CA LEU A 65 1.20 15.62 1.66
C LEU A 65 1.64 16.98 1.08
N GLY A 66 1.00 18.06 1.53
CA GLY A 66 1.39 19.42 1.15
C GLY A 66 1.26 19.71 -0.35
N ASN A 67 2.35 20.18 -0.95
CA ASN A 67 2.45 20.55 -2.38
C ASN A 67 3.20 19.51 -3.21
N LEU A 68 3.38 18.29 -2.68
CA LEU A 68 3.97 17.19 -3.42
C LEU A 68 3.01 16.73 -4.52
N THR A 69 3.57 16.23 -5.61
CA THR A 69 2.83 15.83 -6.81
C THR A 69 3.40 14.55 -7.40
N GLY A 70 2.64 13.97 -8.33
CA GLY A 70 2.97 12.70 -9.00
C GLY A 70 2.41 11.48 -8.28
N ASP A 71 2.44 10.34 -8.97
CA ASP A 71 1.81 9.08 -8.54
C ASP A 71 2.31 8.57 -7.18
N PHE A 72 3.54 8.89 -6.80
CA PHE A 72 4.16 8.46 -5.54
C PHE A 72 4.52 9.63 -4.62
N CYS A 73 4.05 10.84 -4.94
CA CYS A 73 4.33 12.06 -4.17
C CYS A 73 5.82 12.30 -3.91
N THR A 74 6.69 11.91 -4.86
CA THR A 74 8.15 12.06 -4.76
C THR A 74 8.65 13.36 -5.38
N SER A 75 7.82 14.01 -6.19
CA SER A 75 8.16 15.29 -6.81
C SER A 75 7.52 16.43 -6.02
N GLY A 76 8.33 17.06 -5.17
CA GLY A 76 7.95 18.33 -4.58
C GLY A 76 7.90 19.39 -5.65
N SER A 77 6.71 19.92 -5.92
CA SER A 77 6.64 21.21 -6.58
C SER A 77 7.12 22.22 -5.56
N LEU A 78 8.45 22.42 -5.48
CA LEU A 78 9.00 23.68 -5.02
C LEU A 78 8.30 24.72 -5.88
N THR A 79 7.25 25.33 -5.37
CA THR A 79 6.82 26.61 -5.88
C THR A 79 8.08 27.46 -5.81
N LYS A 80 8.71 27.67 -6.97
CA LYS A 80 9.47 28.88 -7.19
C LYS A 80 8.45 29.99 -6.92
N GLN A 81 8.37 30.44 -5.67
CA GLN A 81 8.10 31.83 -5.42
C GLN A 81 9.31 32.55 -6.01
N HIS A 82 9.20 32.94 -7.28
CA HIS A 82 10.00 34.02 -7.78
C HIS A 82 9.10 35.04 -8.44
N GLY A 83 9.11 36.23 -7.84
CA GLY A 83 9.07 37.49 -8.55
C GLY A 83 7.68 38.02 -8.88
N ILE A 84 7.15 38.87 -8.00
CA ILE A 84 7.32 40.32 -8.13
C ILE A 84 7.67 40.93 -6.78
#